data_AF-A0A6I5VKQ0-F1
#
_entry.id   AF-A0A6I5VKQ0-F1
#
_cell.length_a   1.000
_cell.length_b   1.000
_cell.length_c   1.000
_cell.angle_alpha   90.00
_cell.angle_beta   90.00
_cell.angle_gamma   90.00
#
_symmetry.space_group_name_H-M   'P 1'
#
loop_
_entity.id
_entity.type
_entity.pdbx_description
1 polymer ?
#
loop_
_entity_poly.entity_id
_entity_poly.type
_entity_poly.pdbx_seq_one_letter_code
_entity_poly.pdbx_strand_id
1 'polypeptide(L)'
;MFDMGAPELLVLGILAIIVFGPDKLPGIARKAAKAISYVRQMAGNAQTQLKSELGPEFDDLDFRDLNPKAFVQKHLFSDVEPLVTDMKSELTGIGTLGKAAVSEATTAIDDAKRNATKKSITTGNGVVATVMPALTAPRLITTPYDPDAT
;
A
#
# COMPACT_ATOMS: atom_id res chain seq x y z
N MET A 1 -7.22 -3.95 -6.83
CA MET A 1 -7.31 -5.35 -6.36
C MET A 1 -5.90 -5.71 -5.93
N PHE A 2 -5.68 -5.90 -4.62
CA PHE A 2 -4.37 -6.31 -4.12
C PHE A 2 -4.28 -7.81 -4.34
N ASP A 3 -3.42 -8.23 -5.27
CA ASP A 3 -3.06 -9.63 -5.40
C ASP A 3 -2.21 -9.98 -4.18
N MET A 4 -2.76 -10.74 -3.24
CA MET A 4 -2.05 -11.12 -2.02
C MET A 4 -1.28 -12.42 -2.32
N GLY A 5 -0.11 -12.28 -2.92
CA GLY A 5 0.79 -13.37 -3.23
C GLY A 5 2.02 -13.40 -2.31
N ALA A 6 2.86 -14.42 -2.52
CA ALA A 6 4.17 -14.50 -1.88
C ALA A 6 5.06 -13.27 -2.14
N PRO A 7 5.12 -12.65 -3.34
CA PRO A 7 5.97 -11.49 -3.56
C PRO A 7 5.46 -10.24 -2.83
N GLU A 8 4.16 -10.01 -2.73
CA GLU A 8 3.59 -8.85 -2.04
C GLU A 8 3.81 -8.94 -0.53
N LEU A 9 3.72 -10.15 0.05
CA LEU A 9 4.05 -10.36 1.45
C LEU A 9 5.54 -10.09 1.74
N LEU A 10 6.44 -10.41 0.81
CA LEU A 10 7.87 -10.11 0.95
C LEU A 10 8.11 -8.60 0.93
N VAL A 11 7.49 -7.87 0.00
CA VAL A 11 7.56 -6.41 -0.07
C VAL A 11 7.02 -5.77 1.21
N LEU A 12 5.88 -6.23 1.70
CA LEU A 12 5.29 -5.74 2.96
C LEU A 12 6.16 -6.08 4.16
N GLY A 13 6.81 -7.25 4.18
CA GLY A 13 7.77 -7.64 5.21
C GLY A 13 8.98 -6.71 5.25
N ILE A 14 9.56 -6.37 4.09
CA ILE A 14 10.66 -5.41 4.00
C ILE A 14 10.21 -4.03 4.47
N LEU A 15 9.02 -3.57 4.03
CA LEU A 15 8.48 -2.29 4.46
C LEU A 15 8.28 -2.25 5.99
N ALA A 16 7.74 -3.31 6.56
CA ALA A 16 7.57 -3.44 8.01
C ALA A 16 8.92 -3.39 8.74
N ILE A 17 9.98 -4.02 8.18
CA ILE A 17 11.33 -3.98 8.76
C ILE A 17 11.88 -2.56 8.75
N ILE A 18 11.67 -1.80 7.67
CA ILE A 18 12.12 -0.41 7.57
C ILE A 18 11.39 0.48 8.59
N VAL A 19 10.08 0.31 8.74
CA VAL A 19 9.25 1.17 9.61
C VAL A 19 9.48 0.85 11.09
N PHE A 20 9.48 -0.43 11.47
CA PHE A 20 9.51 -0.86 12.87
C PHE A 20 10.89 -1.33 13.35
N GLY A 21 11.79 -1.69 12.42
CA GLY A 21 13.09 -2.28 12.70
C GLY A 21 13.05 -3.82 12.79
N PRO A 22 14.10 -4.52 12.33
CA PRO A 22 14.16 -5.99 12.32
C PRO A 22 14.11 -6.60 13.74
N ASP A 23 14.59 -5.87 14.74
CA ASP A 23 14.64 -6.35 16.13
C ASP A 23 13.28 -6.28 16.85
N LYS A 24 12.39 -5.37 16.43
CA LYS A 24 11.11 -5.13 17.11
C LYS A 24 9.97 -5.96 16.53
N LEU A 25 9.98 -6.18 15.22
CA LEU A 25 8.97 -7.00 14.52
C LEU A 25 8.73 -8.38 15.13
N PRO A 26 9.74 -9.24 15.39
CA PRO A 26 9.50 -10.56 15.96
C PRO A 26 8.86 -10.46 17.35
N GLY A 27 9.20 -9.42 18.12
CA GLY A 27 8.58 -9.13 19.41
C GLY A 27 7.10 -8.76 19.27
N ILE A 28 6.77 -7.85 18.34
CA ILE A 28 5.39 -7.41 18.08
C ILE A 28 4.54 -8.56 17.53
N ALA A 29 5.06 -9.32 16.57
CA ALA A 29 4.37 -10.49 16.01
C ALA A 29 4.05 -11.54 17.09
N ARG A 30 5.01 -11.82 17.99
CA ARG A 30 4.77 -12.74 19.12
C ARG A 30 3.70 -12.21 20.08
N LYS A 31 3.67 -10.91 20.37
CA LYS A 31 2.64 -10.29 21.21
C LYS A 31 1.25 -10.38 20.56
N ALA A 32 1.16 -10.07 19.27
CA ALA A 32 -0.08 -10.18 18.51
C ALA A 32 -0.57 -11.64 18.46
N ALA A 33 0.32 -12.60 18.19
CA ALA A 33 -0.02 -14.02 18.18
C ALA A 33 -0.56 -14.50 19.54
N LYS A 34 0.04 -14.06 20.65
CA LYS A 34 -0.45 -14.34 22.01
C LYS A 34 -1.80 -13.70 22.30
N ALA A 35 -2.02 -12.46 21.85
CA ALA A 35 -3.31 -11.80 22.01
C ALA A 35 -4.41 -12.55 21.23
N ILE A 36 -4.14 -12.93 19.99
CA ILE A 36 -5.07 -13.71 19.16
C ILE A 36 -5.35 -15.08 19.80
N SER A 37 -4.33 -15.78 20.30
CA SER A 37 -4.53 -17.07 20.94
C SER A 37 -5.33 -16.95 22.24
N TYR A 38 -5.15 -15.88 23.00
CA TYR A 38 -5.92 -15.60 24.20
C TYR A 38 -7.39 -15.32 23.87
N VAL A 39 -7.66 -14.47 22.87
CA VAL A 39 -9.03 -14.19 22.40
C VAL A 39 -9.71 -15.47 21.92
N ARG A 40 -9.01 -16.31 21.15
CA ARG A 40 -9.55 -17.60 20.67
C ARG A 40 -9.92 -18.54 21.83
N GLN A 41 -9.09 -18.61 22.87
CA GLN A 41 -9.36 -19.42 24.06
C GLN A 41 -10.55 -18.86 24.84
N MET A 42 -10.61 -17.54 25.04
CA MET A 42 -11.72 -16.89 25.75
C MET A 42 -13.05 -17.11 25.04
N ALA A 43 -13.08 -16.97 23.71
CA ALA A 43 -14.27 -17.24 22.89
C ALA A 43 -14.73 -18.71 23.01
N GLY A 44 -13.79 -19.67 22.96
CA GLY A 44 -14.10 -21.10 23.12
C GLY A 44 -14.63 -21.44 24.51
N ASN A 45 -14.06 -20.85 25.56
CA ASN A 45 -14.51 -21.05 26.94
C ASN A 45 -15.90 -20.45 27.18
N ALA A 46 -16.14 -19.24 26.68
CA ALA A 46 -17.46 -18.59 26.76
C ALA A 46 -18.53 -19.42 26.02
N GLN A 47 -18.22 -19.91 24.82
CA GLN A 47 -19.12 -20.81 24.06
C GLN A 47 -19.42 -22.08 24.85
N THR A 48 -18.41 -22.68 25.49
CA THR A 48 -18.59 -23.86 26.33
C THR A 48 -19.52 -23.58 27.51
N GLN A 49 -19.33 -22.44 28.19
CA GLN A 49 -20.18 -22.03 29.31
C GLN A 49 -21.64 -21.80 28.89
N LEU A 50 -21.88 -21.11 27.78
CA LEU A 50 -23.24 -20.88 27.28
C LEU A 50 -23.93 -22.19 26.89
N LYS A 51 -23.20 -23.13 26.26
CA LYS A 51 -23.71 -24.47 25.94
C LYS A 51 -24.07 -25.28 27.21
N SER A 52 -23.28 -25.13 28.27
CA SER A 52 -23.51 -25.83 29.55
C SER A 52 -24.69 -25.26 30.35
N GLU A 53 -24.93 -23.95 30.29
CA GLU A 53 -25.97 -23.29 31.09
C GLU A 53 -27.33 -23.19 30.39
N LEU A 54 -27.34 -23.05 29.06
CA LEU A 54 -28.57 -22.79 28.30
C LEU A 54 -29.07 -24.01 27.51
N GLY A 55 -28.38 -25.16 27.62
CA GLY A 55 -28.75 -26.40 26.98
C GLY A 55 -28.45 -26.44 25.47
N PRO A 56 -28.69 -27.60 24.82
CA PRO A 56 -28.42 -27.80 23.39
C PRO A 56 -29.30 -26.97 22.45
N GLU A 57 -30.20 -26.11 22.95
CA GLU A 57 -30.97 -25.17 22.10
C GLU A 57 -30.13 -24.00 21.56
N PHE A 58 -28.92 -23.76 22.09
CA PHE A 58 -27.95 -22.80 21.54
C PHE A 58 -26.89 -23.45 20.63
N ASP A 59 -27.03 -24.75 20.31
CA ASP A 59 -26.12 -25.48 19.42
C ASP A 59 -26.24 -25.01 17.95
N ASP A 60 -27.32 -24.30 17.60
CA ASP A 60 -27.56 -23.74 16.25
C ASP A 60 -26.83 -22.41 15.98
N LEU A 61 -26.22 -21.80 16.99
CA LEU A 61 -25.24 -20.74 16.76
C LEU A 61 -23.89 -21.41 16.49
N ASP A 62 -23.72 -21.93 15.27
CA ASP A 62 -22.47 -22.52 14.82
C ASP A 62 -21.41 -21.42 14.67
N PHE A 63 -20.73 -21.12 15.78
CA PHE A 63 -19.72 -20.07 15.78
C PHE A 63 -18.48 -20.42 14.94
N ARG A 64 -18.39 -21.66 14.44
CA ARG A 64 -17.29 -22.14 13.60
C ARG A 64 -17.39 -21.63 12.17
N ASP A 65 -18.55 -21.08 11.78
CA ASP A 65 -18.77 -20.40 10.51
C ASP A 65 -18.76 -18.85 10.64
N LEU A 66 -18.43 -18.30 11.82
CA LEU A 66 -18.04 -16.89 11.98
C LEU A 66 -16.64 -16.65 11.40
N ASN A 67 -16.53 -16.80 10.09
CA ASN A 67 -15.80 -15.78 9.37
C ASN A 67 -16.46 -14.45 9.77
N PRO A 68 -15.74 -13.47 10.35
CA PRO A 68 -16.36 -12.20 10.73
C PRO A 68 -17.06 -11.56 9.52
N LYS A 69 -16.53 -11.83 8.32
CA LYS A 69 -17.16 -11.50 7.05
C LYS A 69 -18.50 -12.21 6.84
N ALA A 70 -18.61 -13.52 7.08
CA ALA A 70 -19.83 -14.29 6.88
C ALA A 70 -20.91 -13.97 7.93
N PHE A 71 -20.53 -13.69 9.18
CA PHE A 71 -21.44 -13.27 10.25
C PHE A 71 -22.00 -11.86 10.02
N VAL A 72 -21.12 -10.90 9.71
CA VAL A 72 -21.53 -9.56 9.31
C VAL A 72 -22.33 -9.63 8.00
N GLN A 73 -21.97 -10.53 7.07
CA GLN A 73 -22.75 -10.78 5.86
C GLN A 73 -24.16 -11.29 6.14
N LYS A 74 -24.30 -12.29 7.01
CA LYS A 74 -25.59 -12.94 7.25
C LYS A 74 -26.50 -12.19 8.22
N HIS A 75 -25.95 -11.28 9.04
CA HIS A 75 -26.73 -10.47 9.98
C HIS A 75 -26.80 -8.98 9.65
N LEU A 76 -25.87 -8.42 8.84
CA LEU A 76 -25.91 -7.02 8.41
C LEU A 76 -26.18 -6.82 6.91
N PHE A 77 -26.24 -7.85 6.07
CA PHE A 77 -26.61 -7.66 4.64
C PHE A 77 -28.01 -8.18 4.32
N SER A 78 -28.54 -9.12 5.10
CA SER A 78 -29.94 -9.56 5.06
C SER A 78 -30.92 -8.45 5.43
N ASP A 79 -30.53 -7.53 6.30
CA ASP A 79 -31.38 -6.42 6.75
C ASP A 79 -31.10 -5.09 6.02
N VAL A 80 -30.07 -5.03 5.16
CA VAL A 80 -29.47 -3.75 4.69
C VAL A 80 -29.16 -3.74 3.18
N GLU A 81 -29.67 -4.72 2.45
CA GLU A 81 -29.55 -4.88 0.99
C GLU A 81 -29.81 -3.60 0.14
N PRO A 82 -30.80 -2.74 0.46
CA PRO A 82 -31.01 -1.52 -0.33
C PRO A 82 -29.91 -0.47 -0.14
N LEU A 83 -29.29 -0.35 1.04
CA LEU A 83 -28.30 0.72 1.31
C LEU A 83 -26.90 0.38 0.79
N VAL A 84 -26.56 -0.91 0.71
CA VAL A 84 -25.23 -1.36 0.24
C VAL A 84 -25.09 -1.18 -1.28
N THR A 85 -26.19 -1.24 -2.04
CA THR A 85 -26.18 -1.05 -3.49
C THR A 85 -25.82 0.38 -3.87
N ASP A 86 -26.35 1.37 -3.15
CA ASP A 86 -26.08 2.79 -3.39
C ASP A 86 -24.62 3.14 -3.05
N MET A 87 -24.12 2.66 -1.91
CA MET A 87 -22.72 2.89 -1.52
C MET A 87 -21.74 2.21 -2.48
N LYS A 88 -22.06 1.02 -2.99
CA LYS A 88 -21.19 0.32 -3.96
C LYS A 88 -21.08 1.10 -5.27
N SER A 89 -22.14 1.78 -5.70
CA SER A 89 -22.16 2.64 -6.88
C SER A 89 -21.24 3.86 -6.70
N GLU A 90 -21.34 4.54 -5.55
CA GLU A 90 -20.48 5.69 -5.22
C GLU A 90 -19.00 5.30 -5.05
N LEU A 91 -18.73 4.17 -4.38
CA LEU A 91 -17.36 3.67 -4.20
C LEU A 91 -16.72 3.23 -5.52
N THR A 92 -17.51 2.74 -6.48
CA THR A 92 -17.00 2.42 -7.82
C THR A 92 -16.68 3.69 -8.59
N GLY A 93 -17.51 4.73 -8.48
CA GLY A 93 -17.25 6.06 -9.05
C GLY A 93 -16.01 6.74 -8.46
N ILE A 94 -15.78 6.63 -7.15
CA ILE A 94 -14.57 7.13 -6.50
C ILE A 94 -13.36 6.26 -6.88
N GLY A 95 -13.54 4.95 -7.02
CA GLY A 95 -12.49 4.02 -7.42
C GLY A 95 -11.94 4.27 -8.82
N THR A 96 -12.76 4.75 -9.77
CA THR A 96 -12.30 5.12 -11.12
C THR A 96 -11.58 6.47 -11.12
N LEU A 97 -12.07 7.45 -10.36
CA LEU A 97 -11.41 8.74 -10.17
C LEU A 97 -10.05 8.57 -9.47
N GLY A 98 -9.99 7.76 -8.42
CA GLY A 98 -8.76 7.43 -7.71
C GLY A 98 -7.77 6.68 -8.60
N LYS A 99 -8.23 5.73 -9.43
CA LYS A 99 -7.36 5.06 -10.40
C LYS A 99 -6.83 6.00 -11.47
N ALA A 100 -7.63 6.94 -11.96
CA ALA A 100 -7.19 7.96 -12.91
C ALA A 100 -6.11 8.86 -12.28
N ALA A 101 -6.36 9.37 -11.07
CA ALA A 101 -5.40 10.21 -10.34
C ALA A 101 -4.11 9.47 -9.98
N VAL A 102 -4.20 8.19 -9.59
CA VAL A 102 -3.02 7.35 -9.28
C VAL A 102 -2.24 7.01 -10.54
N SER A 103 -2.90 6.78 -11.68
CA SER A 103 -2.23 6.56 -12.96
C SER A 103 -1.45 7.81 -13.39
N GLU A 104 -2.04 9.00 -13.23
CA GLU A 104 -1.41 10.28 -13.55
C GLU A 104 -0.23 10.61 -12.61
N ALA A 105 -0.38 10.31 -11.32
CA ALA A 105 0.72 10.42 -10.37
C ALA A 105 1.86 9.44 -10.68
N THR A 106 1.55 8.22 -11.11
CA THR A 106 2.57 7.21 -11.46
C THR A 106 3.35 7.62 -12.70
N THR A 107 2.70 8.18 -13.73
CA THR A 107 3.40 8.71 -14.91
C THR A 107 4.28 9.92 -14.58
N ALA A 108 3.80 10.83 -13.73
CA ALA A 108 4.58 11.99 -13.29
C ALA A 108 5.81 11.58 -12.45
N ILE A 109 5.68 10.53 -11.63
CA ILE A 109 6.80 9.98 -10.84
C ILE A 109 7.83 9.30 -11.76
N ASP A 110 7.39 8.55 -12.77
CA ASP A 110 8.29 7.92 -13.74
C ASP A 110 9.06 8.95 -14.58
N ASP A 111 8.42 10.06 -14.97
CA ASP A 111 9.06 11.16 -15.67
C ASP A 111 10.07 11.92 -14.78
N ALA A 112 9.73 12.15 -13.50
CA ALA A 112 10.65 12.73 -12.52
C ALA A 112 11.87 11.82 -12.28
N LYS A 113 11.67 10.49 -12.23
CA LYS A 113 12.73 9.50 -12.04
C LYS A 113 13.67 9.48 -13.24
N ARG A 114 13.16 9.51 -14.48
CA ARG A 114 13.98 9.61 -15.70
C ARG A 114 14.83 10.89 -15.72
N ASN A 115 14.28 12.01 -15.25
CA ASN A 115 15.01 13.28 -15.16
C ASN A 115 16.09 13.28 -14.06
N ALA A 116 15.84 12.61 -12.93
CA ALA A 116 16.84 12.43 -11.87
C ALA A 116 17.99 11.49 -12.30
N THR A 117 17.71 10.43 -13.06
CA THR A 117 18.75 9.52 -13.57
C THR A 117 19.68 10.20 -14.58
N LYS A 118 19.19 11.14 -15.39
CA LYS A 118 20.04 11.95 -16.29
C LYS A 118 20.91 12.98 -15.56
N LYS A 119 20.45 13.54 -14.43
CA LYS A 119 21.22 14.55 -13.66
C LYS A 119 22.36 13.96 -12.84
N SER A 120 22.41 12.64 -12.64
CA SER A 120 23.44 11.98 -11.81
C SER A 120 24.66 11.45 -12.58
N ILE A 121 24.68 11.44 -13.92
CA ILE A 121 25.80 10.90 -14.70
C ILE A 121 26.93 11.93 -14.93
N THR A 122 26.76 13.19 -14.54
CA THR A 122 27.78 14.23 -14.81
C THR A 122 28.10 15.07 -13.58
N THR A 123 28.54 14.44 -12.48
CA THR A 123 29.34 15.14 -11.46
C THR A 123 30.22 14.14 -10.70
N GLY A 124 31.53 14.18 -10.97
CA GLY A 124 32.56 14.05 -9.93
C GLY A 124 33.38 12.75 -9.88
N ASN A 125 34.56 12.79 -10.52
CA ASN A 125 35.88 12.23 -10.15
C ASN A 125 36.56 11.61 -11.38
N GLY A 126 37.71 12.04 -11.89
CA GLY A 126 38.80 12.85 -11.36
C GLY A 126 40.09 12.08 -11.59
N VAL A 127 40.94 12.49 -12.55
CA VAL A 127 42.40 12.26 -12.61
C VAL A 127 42.99 12.83 -13.92
N VAL A 128 44.17 13.45 -13.77
CA VAL A 128 45.25 13.73 -14.74
C VAL A 128 44.98 14.55 -16.01
N ALA A 129 45.62 15.71 -16.13
CA ALA A 129 46.77 15.93 -17.02
C ALA A 129 47.09 17.42 -17.22
N THR A 130 48.38 17.70 -17.10
CA THR A 130 49.22 18.83 -17.50
C THR A 130 48.77 19.68 -18.70
N VAL A 131 49.23 20.94 -18.68
CA VAL A 131 49.59 21.85 -19.80
C VAL A 131 48.65 23.05 -20.01
N MET A 132 49.15 24.25 -19.68
CA MET A 132 48.67 25.54 -20.23
C MET A 132 48.95 25.58 -21.73
N PRO A 133 48.08 26.13 -22.58
CA PRO A 133 48.38 27.49 -23.07
C PRO A 133 47.17 28.36 -23.47
N ALA A 134 47.48 29.65 -23.59
CA ALA A 134 46.93 30.66 -24.52
C ALA A 134 45.50 31.21 -24.34
N LEU A 135 45.50 32.44 -23.80
CA LEU A 135 44.70 33.61 -24.20
C LEU A 135 43.97 33.50 -25.56
N THR A 136 42.64 33.67 -25.58
CA THR A 136 41.87 34.30 -26.69
C THR A 136 40.51 34.79 -26.17
N ALA A 137 40.19 36.04 -26.52
CA ALA A 137 39.18 36.92 -25.92
C ALA A 137 37.74 36.74 -26.50
N PRO A 138 36.72 37.49 -26.03
CA PRO A 138 35.30 37.11 -25.99
C PRO A 138 34.51 37.53 -27.24
N ARG A 139 33.39 36.84 -27.56
CA ARG A 139 32.29 37.43 -28.35
C ARG A 139 30.91 36.90 -27.92
N LEU A 140 30.08 37.82 -27.44
CA LEU A 140 28.63 37.72 -27.36
C LEU A 140 28.07 37.63 -28.79
N ILE A 141 27.24 36.62 -29.09
CA ILE A 141 26.41 36.61 -30.30
C ILE A 141 24.98 36.26 -29.88
N THR A 142 24.14 37.28 -29.92
CA THR A 142 22.68 37.19 -29.96
C THR A 142 22.27 36.66 -31.32
N THR A 143 21.35 35.69 -31.37
CA THR A 143 20.61 35.38 -32.60
C THR A 143 19.13 35.73 -32.43
N PRO A 144 18.51 36.44 -33.40
CA PRO A 144 17.13 36.91 -33.32
C PRO A 144 16.07 35.81 -33.52
N TYR A 145 14.86 36.12 -33.06
CA TYR A 145 13.63 35.34 -33.17
C TYR A 145 13.20 35.14 -34.65
N ASP A 146 12.91 33.90 -35.04
CA ASP A 146 12.42 33.51 -36.37
C ASP A 146 10.90 33.22 -36.32
N PRO A 147 10.06 34.01 -37.00
CA PRO A 147 8.60 33.88 -36.99
C PRO A 147 7.99 32.92 -38.03
N ASP A 148 8.77 32.21 -38.85
CA ASP A 148 8.22 31.38 -39.96
C ASP A 148 7.94 29.90 -39.63
N ALA A 149 7.84 29.52 -38.35
CA ALA A 149 7.43 28.16 -37.98
C ALA A 149 5.90 28.04 -37.81
N THR A 150 5.16 27.83 -38.91
CA THR A 150 3.78 27.29 -38.93
C THR A 150 3.78 25.88 -39.50
#